data_AF-A0A7R9MQA1-F1
#
_entry.id   AF-A0A7R9MQA1-F1
#
_cell.length_a   1.000
_cell.length_b   1.000
_cell.length_c   1.000
_cell.angle_alpha   90.00
_cell.angle_beta   90.00
_cell.angle_gamma   90.00
#
_symmetry.space_group_name_H-M   'P 1'
#
loop_
_entity.id
_entity.type
_entity.pdbx_description
1 polymer ?
#
loop_
_entity_poly.entity_id
_entity_poly.type
_entity_poly.pdbx_seq_one_letter_code
_entity_poly.pdbx_strand_id
1 'polypeptide(L)'
;MFPNLLGVFMGCSLVAFQNENIVPDLLDTLPQHFLKVTWPSKASAQLGNELTVAQTKDQPLLEWPVSPSMYGWIYTLIMVDIDAPTHEAPT
;
A
#
# COMPACT_ATOMS: atom_id res chain seq x y z
N MET A 1 6.08 -25.40 33.99
CA MET A 1 6.58 -25.28 32.61
C MET A 1 5.74 -24.19 31.96
N PHE A 2 6.27 -22.98 31.87
CA PHE A 2 5.53 -21.78 31.45
C PHE A 2 5.23 -21.83 29.94
N PRO A 3 4.05 -21.39 29.49
CA PRO A 3 3.73 -21.33 28.07
C PRO A 3 4.50 -20.16 27.44
N ASN A 4 5.20 -20.45 26.35
CA ASN A 4 5.94 -19.46 25.58
C ASN A 4 4.93 -18.58 24.82
N LEU A 5 4.65 -17.42 25.39
CA LEU A 5 4.10 -16.27 24.67
C LEU A 5 5.19 -15.77 23.72
N LEU A 6 5.24 -16.32 22.50
CA LEU A 6 6.08 -15.80 21.42
C LEU A 6 5.27 -15.79 20.13
N GLY A 7 4.92 -14.59 19.69
CA GLY A 7 4.19 -14.38 18.46
C GLY A 7 3.75 -12.93 18.33
N VAL A 8 4.69 -11.99 18.39
CA VAL A 8 4.49 -10.68 17.77
C VAL A 8 4.41 -10.94 16.26
N PHE A 9 3.21 -11.27 15.78
CA PHE A 9 2.93 -11.34 14.35
C PHE A 9 2.52 -9.94 13.88
N MET A 10 3.51 -9.21 13.37
CA MET A 10 3.38 -8.32 12.20
C MET A 10 2.10 -7.46 12.11
N GLY A 11 1.77 -6.70 13.15
CA GLY A 11 0.67 -5.73 13.14
C GLY A 11 0.91 -4.47 12.30
N CYS A 12 1.94 -4.44 11.45
CA CYS A 12 2.40 -3.21 10.81
C CYS A 12 1.58 -2.80 9.56
N SER A 13 0.87 -3.73 8.91
CA SER A 13 0.10 -3.41 7.70
C SER A 13 -1.40 -3.19 7.94
N LEU A 14 -2.03 -3.98 8.81
CA LEU A 14 -3.46 -3.81 9.11
C LEU A 14 -3.73 -2.43 9.74
N VAL A 15 -2.89 -2.03 10.70
CA VAL A 15 -3.02 -0.75 11.38
C VAL A 15 -2.91 0.41 10.40
N ALA A 16 -2.00 0.35 9.42
CA ALA A 16 -1.86 1.41 8.43
C ALA A 16 -3.09 1.54 7.51
N PHE A 17 -3.59 0.42 6.97
CA PHE A 17 -4.77 0.45 6.09
C PHE A 17 -6.05 0.85 6.81
N GLN A 18 -6.16 0.57 8.11
CA GLN A 18 -7.29 1.00 8.94
C GLN A 18 -7.16 2.47 9.35
N ASN A 19 -5.96 2.92 9.75
CA ASN A 19 -5.73 4.30 10.17
C ASN A 19 -5.96 5.28 9.03
N GLU A 20 -5.60 4.89 7.80
CA GLU A 20 -5.79 5.71 6.58
C GLU A 20 -7.14 5.43 5.89
N ASN A 21 -8.07 4.73 6.56
CA ASN A 21 -9.42 4.37 6.08
C ASN A 21 -9.49 3.63 4.72
N ILE A 22 -8.37 3.13 4.19
CA ILE A 22 -8.34 2.36 2.94
C ILE A 22 -9.20 1.11 3.02
N VAL A 23 -9.24 0.49 4.21
CA VAL A 23 -10.21 -0.56 4.54
C VAL A 23 -11.16 0.01 5.61
N PRO A 24 -12.48 0.13 5.34
CA PRO A 24 -13.21 -0.46 4.23
C PRO A 24 -13.43 0.43 2.99
N ASP A 25 -12.99 1.69 2.97
CA ASP A 25 -13.54 2.68 2.03
C ASP A 25 -13.16 2.39 0.56
N LEU A 26 -11.99 1.81 0.31
CA LEU A 26 -11.54 1.42 -1.03
C LEU A 26 -11.46 -0.09 -1.24
N LEU A 27 -11.07 -0.84 -0.21
CA LEU A 27 -10.87 -2.28 -0.27
C LEU A 27 -11.65 -3.01 0.83
N ASP A 28 -12.30 -4.11 0.47
CA ASP A 28 -13.01 -4.97 1.43
C ASP A 28 -12.06 -5.74 2.35
N THR A 29 -10.86 -6.06 1.86
CA THR A 29 -9.86 -6.88 2.57
C THR A 29 -8.44 -6.43 2.26
N LEU A 30 -7.50 -6.76 3.15
CA LEU A 30 -6.10 -6.47 2.94
C LEU A 30 -5.52 -7.22 1.73
N PRO A 31 -4.62 -6.58 0.95
CA PRO A 31 -3.90 -7.26 -0.11
C PRO A 31 -2.94 -8.33 0.44
N GLN A 32 -2.72 -9.39 -0.33
CA GLN A 32 -1.80 -10.49 0.04
C GLN A 32 -0.32 -10.09 -0.04
N HIS A 33 0.01 -9.13 -0.91
CA HIS A 33 1.36 -8.66 -1.14
C HIS A 33 1.39 -7.13 -1.24
N PHE A 34 2.47 -6.53 -0.76
CA PHE A 34 2.71 -5.09 -0.94
C PHE A 34 3.39 -4.81 -2.27
N LEU A 35 2.95 -3.74 -2.90
CA LEU A 35 3.61 -3.14 -4.05
C LEU A 35 4.65 -2.15 -3.54
N LYS A 36 5.92 -2.36 -3.89
CA LYS A 36 6.96 -1.39 -3.59
C LYS A 36 6.95 -0.31 -4.66
N VAL A 37 6.71 0.94 -4.24
CA VAL A 37 6.61 2.12 -5.11
C VAL A 37 7.76 3.06 -4.80
N THR A 38 8.61 3.35 -5.79
CA THR A 38 9.77 4.24 -5.62
C THR A 38 9.82 5.27 -6.75
N TRP A 39 9.91 6.55 -6.40
CA TRP A 39 10.03 7.64 -7.37
C TRP A 39 11.49 7.92 -7.74
N PRO A 40 11.76 8.54 -8.91
CA PRO A 40 13.10 8.96 -9.32
C PRO A 40 13.80 9.90 -8.31
N SER A 41 13.00 10.65 -7.54
CA SER A 41 13.44 11.50 -6.43
C SER A 41 14.04 10.71 -5.24
N LYS A 42 14.02 9.36 -5.31
CA LYS A 42 14.35 8.41 -4.25
C LYS A 42 13.36 8.38 -3.09
N ALA A 43 12.25 9.11 -3.20
CA ALA A 43 11.11 8.96 -2.31
C ALA A 43 10.41 7.61 -2.54
N SER A 44 9.77 7.07 -1.50
CA SER A 44 9.03 5.81 -1.56
C SER A 44 7.75 5.90 -0.77
N ALA A 45 6.73 5.15 -1.20
CA ALA A 45 5.49 4.98 -0.45
C ALA A 45 5.70 3.91 0.62
N GLN A 46 5.36 4.24 1.86
CA GLN A 46 5.56 3.47 3.08
C GLN A 46 4.29 3.55 3.93
N LEU A 47 3.18 3.06 3.38
CA LEU A 47 1.92 2.81 4.10
C LEU A 47 1.46 3.99 5.00
N GLY A 48 1.26 5.17 4.41
CA GLY A 48 0.76 6.37 5.12
C GLY A 48 1.81 7.45 5.40
N ASN A 49 3.05 7.29 4.94
CA ASN A 49 4.02 8.38 5.02
C ASN A 49 3.65 9.55 4.10
N GLU A 50 3.97 10.77 4.54
CA GLU A 50 3.77 11.97 3.75
C GLU A 50 4.82 12.08 2.64
N LEU A 51 4.36 12.43 1.44
CA LEU A 51 5.18 12.73 0.27
C LEU A 51 4.76 14.09 -0.31
N THR A 52 5.72 14.85 -0.80
CA THR A 52 5.45 16.15 -1.42
C THR A 52 5.09 16.00 -2.90
N VAL A 53 4.32 16.95 -3.45
CA VAL A 53 3.97 17.01 -4.88
C VAL A 53 5.20 16.96 -5.79
N ALA A 54 6.30 17.59 -5.38
CA ALA A 54 7.55 17.57 -6.15
C ALA A 54 8.20 16.17 -6.17
N GLN A 55 8.07 15.39 -5.10
CA GLN A 55 8.63 14.04 -5.02
C GLN A 55 7.83 13.04 -5.85
N THR A 56 6.53 13.24 -6.03
CA THR A 56 5.60 12.34 -6.73
C THR A 56 5.27 12.77 -8.16
N LYS A 57 5.94 13.81 -8.67
CA LYS A 57 5.66 14.42 -9.99
C LYS A 57 5.82 13.45 -11.17
N ASP A 58 6.84 12.60 -11.12
CA ASP A 58 7.17 11.67 -12.21
C ASP A 58 6.62 10.26 -11.93
N GLN A 59 6.55 9.41 -12.95
CA GLN A 59 6.08 8.04 -12.79
C GLN A 59 7.03 7.22 -11.89
N PRO A 60 6.51 6.45 -10.91
CA PRO A 60 7.33 5.61 -10.05
C PRO A 60 7.75 4.30 -10.73
N LEU A 61 8.82 3.71 -10.20
CA LEU A 61 9.17 2.30 -10.38
C LEU A 61 8.35 1.45 -9.41
N LEU A 62 7.90 0.30 -9.91
CA LEU A 62 7.05 -0.64 -9.19
C LEU A 62 7.72 -2.01 -9.12
N GLU A 63 7.73 -2.60 -7.93
CA GLU A 63 8.28 -3.93 -7.70
C GLU A 63 7.29 -4.75 -6.86
N TRP A 64 6.99 -5.98 -7.29
CA TRP A 64 6.17 -6.92 -6.53
C TRP A 64 6.72 -8.35 -6.68
N PRO A 65 6.41 -9.26 -5.74
CA PRO A 65 6.85 -10.65 -5.83
C PRO A 65 6.25 -11.36 -7.04
N VAL A 66 7.09 -12.07 -7.79
CA VAL A 66 6.67 -12.93 -8.92
C VAL A 66 7.21 -14.34 -8.69
N SER A 67 6.36 -15.33 -8.87
CA SER A 67 6.74 -16.75 -8.84
C SER A 67 6.62 -17.37 -10.24
N PRO A 68 7.26 -18.53 -10.50
CA PRO A 68 7.17 -19.16 -11.82
C PRO A 68 5.75 -19.53 -12.27
N SER A 69 4.83 -19.81 -11.33
CA SER A 69 3.42 -20.08 -11.65
C SER A 69 2.65 -18.83 -12.11
N MET A 70 3.22 -17.65 -11.92
CA MET A 70 2.63 -16.35 -12.29
C MET A 70 3.12 -15.86 -13.67
N TYR A 71 3.97 -16.62 -14.36
CA TYR A 71 4.39 -16.28 -15.72
C TYR A 71 3.20 -16.30 -16.68
N GLY A 72 3.08 -15.25 -17.50
CA GLY A 72 1.97 -15.08 -18.45
C GLY A 72 0.71 -14.46 -17.86
N TRP A 73 0.69 -14.15 -16.56
CA TRP A 73 -0.42 -13.42 -15.94
C TRP A 73 -0.39 -11.95 -16.35
N ILE A 74 -1.57 -11.36 -16.48
CA ILE A 74 -1.75 -9.94 -16.76
C ILE A 74 -2.27 -9.28 -15.50
N TYR A 75 -1.65 -8.17 -15.13
CA TYR A 75 -2.02 -7.39 -13.95
C TYR A 75 -2.52 -6.03 -14.39
N THR A 76 -3.49 -5.50 -13.65
CA THR A 76 -3.94 -4.11 -13.78
C THR A 76 -3.44 -3.34 -12.57
N LEU A 77 -2.84 -2.19 -12.82
CA LEU A 77 -2.42 -1.25 -11.79
C LEU A 77 -3.41 -0.09 -11.72
N ILE A 78 -3.82 0.26 -10.51
CA ILE A 78 -4.69 1.42 -10.25
C ILE A 78 -3.98 2.30 -9.21
N MET A 79 -3.87 3.60 -9.52
CA MET A 79 -3.49 4.65 -8.58
C MET A 79 -4.67 5.61 -8.53
N VAL A 80 -5.33 5.71 -7.37
CA VAL A 80 -6.57 6.44 -7.19
C VAL A 80 -6.45 7.38 -6.00
N ASP A 81 -7.08 8.54 -6.13
CA ASP A 81 -7.30 9.50 -5.04
C ASP A 81 -8.78 9.41 -4.65
N ILE A 82 -9.06 8.82 -3.49
CA ILE A 82 -10.43 8.64 -2.97
C ILE A 82 -10.94 9.87 -2.23
N ASP A 83 -10.07 10.86 -2.03
CA ASP A 83 -10.33 12.06 -1.25
C ASP A 83 -10.56 13.28 -2.16
N ALA A 84 -10.80 13.08 -3.45
CA ALA A 84 -11.02 14.17 -4.39
C ALA A 84 -12.50 14.64 -4.36
N PRO A 85 -12.78 15.96 -4.38
CA PRO A 85 -11.83 17.07 -4.34
C PRO A 85 -11.24 17.35 -2.96
N THR A 86 -11.93 16.94 -1.88
CA THR A 86 -11.46 17.02 -0.50
C THR A 86 -11.90 15.80 0.30
N HIS A 87 -11.11 15.38 1.28
CA HIS A 87 -11.38 14.22 2.12
C HIS A 87 -12.74 14.30 2.84
N GLU A 88 -13.18 15.49 3.25
CA GLU A 88 -14.46 15.68 3.95
C GLU A 88 -15.69 15.61 3.03
N ALA A 89 -15.50 15.73 1.72
CA ALA A 89 -16.57 15.80 0.73
C ALA A 89 -16.15 15.18 -0.62
N PRO A 90 -15.82 13.89 -0.66
CA PRO A 90 -15.47 13.21 -1.91
C PRO A 90 -16.71 13.05 -2.82
N THR A 91 -16.52 13.09 -4.14
CA THR A 91 -17.61 13.01 -5.14
C THR A 91 -17.45 11.90 -6.16
#